data_AF-A0ABC8LTD2-F1
#
_entry.id   AF-A0ABC8LTD2-F1
#
_cell.length_a   1.000
_cell.length_b   1.000
_cell.length_c   1.000
_cell.angle_alpha   90.00
_cell.angle_beta   90.00
_cell.angle_gamma   90.00
#
_symmetry.space_group_name_H-M   'P 1'
#
loop_
_entity.id
_entity.type
_entity.pdbx_description
1 polymer ?
#
loop_
_entity_poly.entity_id
_entity_poly.type
_entity_poly.pdbx_seq_one_letter_code
_entity_poly.pdbx_strand_id
1 'polypeptide(L)' 'MTWRPGKIVVELKGRLNKCGVISPRFDVGVKEIEGWTARLLPSRQFGYIVLTTSAEIMDHEEARRKNVGGKMLKYCG' A
#
# COMPACT_ATOMS: atom_id res chain seq x y z
N MET A 1 -33.30 9.60 5.83
CA MET A 1 -32.62 8.41 5.27
C MET A 1 -31.38 8.13 6.11
N THR A 2 -31.37 7.08 6.92
CA THR A 2 -30.20 6.73 7.76
C THR A 2 -29.31 5.77 6.98
N TRP A 3 -28.11 6.22 6.60
CA TRP A 3 -27.14 5.41 5.87
C TRP A 3 -26.62 4.28 6.79
N ARG A 4 -26.86 3.03 6.43
CA ARG A 4 -26.27 1.87 7.12
C ARG A 4 -25.03 1.44 6.33
N PRO A 5 -23.81 1.56 6.87
CA PRO A 5 -22.62 1.07 6.20
C PRO A 5 -22.71 -0.45 5.99
N GLY A 6 -22.28 -0.92 4.81
CA GLY A 6 -22.28 -2.34 4.46
C GLY A 6 -21.30 -3.14 5.32
N LYS A 7 -21.62 -4.41 5.60
CA LYS A 7 -20.73 -5.37 6.26
C LYS A 7 -20.03 -6.22 5.21
N ILE A 8 -18.70 -6.29 5.27
CA ILE A 8 -17.90 -7.16 4.42
C ILE A 8 -17.37 -8.30 5.28
N VAL A 9 -17.55 -9.54 4.82
CA VAL A 9 -16.99 -10.74 5.44
C VAL A 9 -15.92 -11.28 4.50
N VAL A 10 -14.73 -11.52 5.03
CA VAL A 10 -13.57 -12.01 4.28
C VAL A 10 -12.99 -13.21 5.00
N GLU A 11 -12.69 -14.27 4.25
CA GLU A 11 -12.01 -15.46 4.77
C GLU A 11 -10.50 -15.30 4.60
N LEU A 12 -9.75 -15.47 5.68
CA LEU A 12 -8.30 -15.34 5.67
C LEU A 12 -7.65 -16.71 5.51
N LYS A 13 -6.83 -16.89 4.47
CA LYS A 13 -6.06 -18.12 4.21
C LYS A 13 -4.84 -18.31 5.13
N GLY A 14 -4.70 -17.50 6.18
CA GLY A 14 -3.57 -17.55 7.14
C GLY A 14 -2.22 -17.07 6.60
N ARG A 15 -2.15 -16.48 5.39
CA ARG A 15 -0.91 -15.95 4.78
C ARG A 15 -0.69 -14.46 5.04
N LEU A 16 -1.57 -13.83 5.80
CA LEU A 16 -1.51 -12.41 6.14
C LEU A 16 -0.72 -12.27 7.43
N ASN A 17 0.47 -11.67 7.40
CA ASN A 17 1.26 -11.46 8.61
C ASN A 17 0.88 -10.14 9.27
N LYS A 18 0.97 -9.03 8.51
CA LYS A 18 0.72 -7.69 9.04
C LYS A 18 0.33 -6.73 7.92
N CYS A 19 -0.86 -6.17 8.03
CA CYS A 19 -1.31 -5.11 7.14
C CYS A 19 -1.79 -3.92 7.95
N GLY A 20 -1.40 -2.73 7.51
CA GLY A 20 -1.64 -1.49 8.24
C GLY A 20 -1.76 -0.30 7.30
N VAL A 21 -2.52 0.70 7.73
CA VAL A 21 -2.68 1.97 7.01
C VAL A 21 -1.56 2.91 7.41
N ILE A 22 -1.06 3.68 6.45
CA ILE A 22 -0.06 4.73 6.67
C ILE A 22 -0.82 6.05 6.79
N SER A 23 -0.70 6.70 7.94
CA SER A 23 -1.34 7.98 8.23
C SER A 23 -0.35 8.91 8.93
N PRO A 24 -0.22 10.18 8.51
CA PRO A 24 -0.88 10.81 7.36
C PRO A 24 -0.43 10.22 6.02
N ARG A 25 -1.21 10.45 4.95
CA ARG A 25 -0.86 9.97 3.60
C ARG A 25 0.26 10.84 3.03
N PHE A 26 1.50 10.38 3.20
CA PHE A 26 2.68 11.05 2.69
C PHE A 26 2.74 10.98 1.16
N ASP A 27 3.08 12.10 0.53
CA ASP A 27 3.49 12.16 -0.87
C ASP A 27 4.90 11.58 -1.01
N VAL A 28 5.06 10.62 -1.92
CA VAL A 28 6.29 9.85 -2.11
C VAL A 28 6.67 9.89 -3.58
N GLY A 29 7.86 10.42 -3.87
CA GLY A 29 8.45 10.38 -5.20
C GLY A 29 9.06 9.01 -5.53
N VAL A 30 9.30 8.74 -6.82
CA VAL A 30 9.85 7.45 -7.31
C VAL A 30 11.13 7.04 -6.58
N LYS A 31 12.01 8.01 -6.28
CA LYS A 31 13.28 7.77 -5.57
C LYS A 31 13.08 7.40 -4.10
N GLU A 32 12.00 7.85 -3.48
CA GLU A 32 11.73 7.64 -2.06
C GLU A 32 11.05 6.28 -1.81
N ILE A 33 10.42 5.68 -2.83
CA ILE A 33 9.76 4.37 -2.74
C ILE A 33 10.71 3.30 -2.18
N GLU A 34 11.96 3.23 -2.65
CA GLU A 34 12.93 2.24 -2.15
C GLU A 34 13.26 2.46 -0.67
N GLY A 35 13.35 3.71 -0.22
CA GLY A 35 13.58 4.06 1.19
C GLY A 35 12.42 3.65 2.09
N TRP A 36 11.19 3.87 1.64
CA TRP A 36 9.98 3.43 2.35
C TRP A 36 9.85 1.90 2.37
N THR A 37 10.20 1.24 1.26
CA THR A 37 10.21 -0.23 1.16
C THR A 37 11.15 -0.84 2.19
N ALA A 38 12.36 -0.31 2.32
CA ALA A 38 13.33 -0.79 3.30
C ALA A 38 12.93 -0.53 4.77
N ARG A 39 12.09 0.47 5.03
CA ARG A 39 11.63 0.81 6.39
C ARG A 39 10.40 0.02 6.83
N LEU A 40 9.49 -0.26 5.89
CA LEU A 40 8.19 -0.85 6.18
C LEU A 40 8.15 -2.35 5.97
N LEU A 41 8.86 -2.87 4.96
CA LEU A 41 8.87 -4.29 4.67
C LEU A 41 10.05 -4.97 5.39
N PRO A 42 9.84 -6.16 5.96
CA PRO A 42 10.92 -6.93 6.58
C PRO A 42 11.96 -7.42 5.57
N SER A 43 11.58 -7.56 4.30
CA SER A 43 12.46 -7.93 3.19
C SER A 43 11.97 -7.32 1.88
N ARG A 44 12.88 -7.03 0.95
CA ARG A 44 12.54 -6.54 -0.40
C ARG A 44 11.75 -7.56 -1.24
N GLN A 45 11.83 -8.84 -0.89
CA GLN A 45 11.15 -9.92 -1.59
C GLN A 45 9.76 -10.23 -1.02
N PHE A 46 9.38 -9.58 0.08
CA PHE A 46 8.19 -9.98 0.83
C PHE A 46 7.38 -8.78 1.34
N GLY A 47 6.12 -8.78 0.93
CA GLY A 47 5.14 -7.75 1.25
C GLY A 47 4.96 -6.72 0.12
N TYR A 48 3.84 -6.03 0.18
CA TYR A 48 3.41 -5.06 -0.80
C TYR A 48 3.10 -3.73 -0.12
N ILE A 49 3.60 -2.66 -0.72
CA ILE A 49 3.21 -1.30 -0.38
C ILE A 49 2.24 -0.83 -1.44
N VAL A 50 1.10 -0.30 -1.01
CA VAL A 50 0.04 0.21 -1.88
C VAL A 50 0.10 1.74 -1.87
N LEU A 51 0.18 2.31 -3.06
CA LEU A 51 0.24 3.74 -3.35
C LEU A 51 -0.99 4.17 -4.15
N THR A 52 -1.44 5.39 -3.91
CA THR A 52 -2.42 6.08 -4.77
C THR A 52 -1.65 6.98 -5.71
N THR A 53 -1.73 6.72 -7.01
CA THR A 53 -1.23 7.65 -8.02
C THR A 53 -2.41 8.41 -8.62
N SER A 54 -2.13 9.42 -9.44
CA SER A 54 -3.16 10.19 -10.14
C SER A 54 -3.99 9.36 -11.11
N ALA A 55 -3.45 8.24 -11.59
CA ALA A 55 -4.14 7.36 -12.52
C ALA A 55 -4.95 6.31 -11.76
N GLU A 56 -4.33 5.55 -10.85
CA GLU A 56 -4.95 4.43 -10.13
C GLU A 56 -4.24 4.09 -8.81
N ILE A 57 -4.85 3.20 -8.02
CA ILE A 57 -4.21 2.52 -6.88
C ILE A 57 -3.31 1.42 -7.45
N MET A 58 -2.04 1.42 -7.07
CA MET A 58 -1.06 0.43 -7.54
C MET A 58 -0.09 0.05 -6.44
N ASP A 59 0.59 -1.07 -6.60
CA ASP A 59 1.68 -1.46 -5.72
C ASP A 59 2.98 -0.72 -6.07
N HIS A 60 3.94 -0.79 -5.15
CA HIS A 60 5.25 -0.18 -5.30
C HIS A 60 6.10 -0.72 -6.46
N GLU A 61 5.93 -1.97 -6.90
CA GLU A 61 6.67 -2.50 -8.05
C GLU A 61 6.12 -1.93 -9.35
N GLU A 62 4.79 -1.88 -9.50
CA GLU A 62 4.13 -1.22 -10.62
C GLU A 62 4.46 0.28 -10.69
N ALA A 63 4.44 0.97 -9.56
CA ALA A 63 4.80 2.38 -9.47
C ALA A 63 6.24 2.62 -9.95
N ARG A 64 7.17 1.72 -9.57
CA ARG A 64 8.56 1.76 -10.04
C ARG A 64 8.65 1.48 -11.54
N ARG A 65 7.94 0.48 -12.05
CA ARG A 65 7.96 0.13 -13.49
C ARG A 65 7.42 1.27 -14.36
N LYS A 66 6.37 1.94 -13.90
CA LYS A 66 5.75 3.08 -14.59
C LYS A 66 6.47 4.41 -14.30
N ASN A 67 7.49 4.42 -13.42
CA ASN A 67 8.18 5.63 -12.95
C ASN A 67 7.21 6.72 -12.45
N VAL A 68 6.20 6.32 -11.67
CA VAL A 68 5.20 7.23 -11.11
C VAL A 68 5.30 7.25 -9.59
N GLY A 69 5.27 8.46 -9.03
CA GLY A 69 5.11 8.67 -7.59
C GLY A 69 3.65 8.74 -7.18
N GLY A 70 3.39 8.84 -5.89
CA GLY A 70 2.02 8.94 -5.38
C GLY A 70 1.95 9.08 -3.87
N LYS A 71 0.75 8.92 -3.34
CA LYS A 71 0.50 8.96 -1.89
C LYS A 71 0.49 7.57 -1.30
N MET A 72 1.24 7.36 -0.23
CA MET A 72 1.23 6.10 0.52
C MET A 72 -0.13 5.86 1.17
N LEU A 73 -0.71 4.69 0.94
CA LEU A 73 -1.98 4.29 1.56
C LEU A 73 -1.78 3.29 2.69
N LYS A 74 -1.16 2.16 2.36
CA LYS A 74 -1.08 1.01 3.27
C LYS A 74 0.06 0.09 2.87
N TYR A 75 0.52 -0.70 3.82
CA TYR A 75 1.44 -1.81 3.59
C TYR A 75 0.76 -3.11 4.00
N CYS A 76 1.17 -4.20 3.38
CA CYS A 76 0.65 -5.53 3.68
C CYS A 76 1.75 -6.57 3.47
N GLY A 77 2.10 -7.28 4.53
CA GLY A 77 3.03 -8.42 4.53
C GLY A 77 2.39 -9.65 5.13
#